data_AF-A0A6P1NL21-F1
#
_entry.id   AF-A0A6P1NL21-F1
#
_cell.length_a   1.000
_cell.length_b   1.000
_cell.length_c   1.000
_cell.angle_alpha   90.00
_cell.angle_beta   90.00
_cell.angle_gamma   90.00
#
_symmetry.space_group_name_H-M   'P 1'
#
loop_
_entity.id
_entity.type
_entity.pdbx_description
1 polymer ?
#
loop_
_entity_poly.entity_id
_entity_poly.type
_entity_poly.pdbx_seq_one_letter_code
_entity_poly.pdbx_strand_id
1 'polypeptide(L)'
;MTPRPRPNLSLSSSSTGTRSSQNQHGSLKTLVISHGISIQGSIQDAERLVVEGTVEANIIKAKEFVIAHGGIFRGTVEAETAEVAGTIDGELKAFGSLTVHSTGRLIGKAACHRLQVEDGGQITGQLEMITSTQEPASPLRKKLPENQTPESK
;
A
#
# COMPACT_ATOMS: atom_id res chain seq x y z
N MET A 1 21.77 73.74 11.17
CA MET A 1 20.64 73.02 11.79
C MET A 1 19.86 72.31 10.68
N THR A 2 19.73 71.00 10.79
CA THR A 2 18.93 70.04 9.99
C THR A 2 17.43 70.39 9.95
N PRO A 3 16.55 69.77 9.10
CA PRO A 3 16.72 68.46 8.45
C PRO A 3 16.30 68.31 6.97
N ARG A 4 16.76 67.18 6.42
CA ARG A 4 16.49 66.57 5.11
C ARG A 4 15.05 66.02 4.99
N PRO A 5 14.54 65.80 3.76
CA PRO A 5 13.21 65.23 3.51
C PRO A 5 13.07 63.79 4.03
N ARG A 6 11.87 63.45 4.53
CA ARG A 6 11.50 62.10 4.99
C ARG A 6 11.14 61.20 3.81
N PRO A 7 11.61 59.94 3.76
CA PRO A 7 11.13 58.95 2.79
C PRO A 7 9.76 58.38 3.18
N ASN A 8 8.95 58.12 2.16
CA ASN A 8 7.65 57.47 2.22
C ASN A 8 7.82 55.97 2.54
N LEU A 9 7.26 55.48 3.65
CA LEU A 9 7.20 54.06 3.96
C LEU A 9 5.90 53.46 3.38
N SER A 10 5.95 52.96 2.15
CA SER A 10 4.98 52.01 1.65
C SER A 10 5.37 50.61 2.14
N LEU A 11 4.58 50.05 3.06
CA LEU A 11 4.73 48.66 3.54
C LEU A 11 4.26 47.71 2.44
N SER A 12 5.21 47.15 1.69
CA SER A 12 4.97 46.01 0.80
C SER A 12 4.94 44.73 1.64
N SER A 13 3.75 44.30 2.05
CA SER A 13 3.55 42.96 2.60
C SER A 13 3.53 41.94 1.46
N SER A 14 4.71 41.46 1.07
CA SER A 14 4.87 40.25 0.26
C SER A 14 4.74 39.03 1.17
N SER A 15 3.52 38.51 1.35
CA SER A 15 3.31 37.17 1.87
C SER A 15 3.14 36.20 0.70
N THR A 16 4.28 35.70 0.23
CA THR A 16 4.37 34.49 -0.57
C THR A 16 3.89 33.33 0.30
N GLY A 17 2.76 32.73 -0.06
CA GLY A 17 2.17 31.62 0.70
C GLY A 17 1.33 30.75 -0.23
N THR A 18 2.00 29.76 -0.81
CA THR A 18 1.49 28.44 -1.23
C THR A 18 0.12 28.38 -1.90
N ARG A 19 0.15 28.05 -3.20
CA ARG A 19 -0.98 27.54 -3.98
C ARG A 19 -1.61 26.34 -3.27
N SER A 20 -2.67 26.59 -2.50
CA SER A 20 -3.57 25.53 -2.08
C SER A 20 -4.33 25.08 -3.33
N SER A 21 -3.86 23.98 -3.92
CA SER A 21 -4.64 23.17 -4.86
C SER A 21 -5.87 22.62 -4.14
N GLN A 22 -6.90 23.44 -3.99
CA GLN A 22 -8.14 23.00 -3.37
C GLN A 22 -9.05 22.38 -4.42
N ASN A 23 -8.83 21.08 -4.58
CA ASN A 23 -9.87 20.07 -4.58
C ASN A 23 -10.98 20.24 -5.63
N GLN A 24 -10.68 19.81 -6.86
CA GLN A 24 -11.70 19.44 -7.85
C GLN A 24 -12.56 18.34 -7.24
N HIS A 25 -13.76 18.73 -6.86
CA HIS A 25 -14.80 17.91 -6.25
C HIS A 25 -15.37 16.94 -7.29
N GLY A 26 -14.61 15.90 -7.64
CA GLY A 26 -15.22 14.62 -7.95
C GLY A 26 -15.70 14.05 -6.63
N SER A 27 -16.97 13.69 -6.53
CA SER A 27 -17.56 12.97 -5.40
C SER A 27 -16.94 11.58 -5.27
N LEU A 28 -15.64 11.51 -4.98
CA LEU A 28 -14.93 10.28 -4.76
C LEU A 28 -15.30 9.79 -3.37
N LYS A 29 -15.88 8.59 -3.28
CA LYS A 29 -16.22 7.93 -2.01
C LYS A 29 -14.93 7.63 -1.25
N THR A 30 -14.40 8.65 -0.58
CA THR A 30 -13.12 8.62 0.11
C THR A 30 -13.38 8.38 1.59
N LEU A 31 -12.80 7.30 2.11
CA LEU A 31 -12.81 6.99 3.53
C LEU A 31 -11.39 7.17 4.06
N VAL A 32 -11.23 8.05 5.04
CA VAL A 32 -9.95 8.30 5.72
C VAL A 32 -10.11 7.92 7.19
N ILE A 33 -9.21 7.07 7.67
CA ILE A 33 -9.23 6.55 9.03
C ILE A 33 -8.00 7.09 9.73
N SER A 34 -8.23 8.10 10.58
CA SER A 34 -7.16 8.77 11.30
C SER A 34 -6.55 7.89 12.39
N HIS A 35 -5.33 8.27 12.78
CA HIS A 35 -4.62 7.66 13.91
C HIS A 35 -5.48 7.63 15.18
N GLY A 36 -5.40 6.54 15.95
CA GLY A 36 -6.16 6.36 17.20
C GLY A 36 -7.61 5.92 17.02
N ILE A 37 -8.12 5.84 15.77
CA ILE A 37 -9.43 5.28 15.48
C ILE A 37 -9.27 3.79 15.18
N SER A 38 -10.14 2.98 15.78
CA SER A 38 -10.27 1.55 15.47
C SER A 38 -11.62 1.29 14.83
N ILE A 39 -11.62 0.77 13.60
CA ILE A 39 -12.85 0.40 12.89
C ILE A 39 -12.94 -1.12 12.82
N GLN A 40 -14.09 -1.67 13.19
CA GLN A 40 -14.41 -3.09 13.04
C GLN A 40 -15.64 -3.25 12.15
N GLY A 41 -15.57 -4.11 11.14
CA GLY A 41 -16.74 -4.40 10.28
C GLY A 41 -16.41 -4.82 8.85
N SER A 42 -17.21 -4.37 7.90
CA SER A 42 -17.00 -4.59 6.47
C SER A 42 -17.17 -3.28 5.72
N ILE A 43 -16.28 -3.02 4.76
CA ILE A 43 -16.27 -1.80 3.96
C ILE A 43 -16.51 -2.19 2.51
N GLN A 44 -17.60 -1.73 1.92
CA GLN A 44 -17.91 -1.97 0.52
C GLN A 44 -18.06 -0.64 -0.20
N ASP A 45 -17.64 -0.60 -1.47
CA ASP A 45 -17.88 0.52 -2.38
C ASP A 45 -17.14 1.83 -2.01
N ALA A 46 -15.93 1.72 -1.46
CA ALA A 46 -15.05 2.88 -1.28
C ALA A 46 -14.22 3.10 -2.55
N GLU A 47 -14.14 4.32 -3.08
CA GLU A 47 -13.24 4.58 -4.20
C GLU A 47 -11.80 4.71 -3.72
N ARG A 48 -11.60 5.41 -2.59
CA ARG A 48 -10.29 5.63 -2.00
C ARG A 48 -10.35 5.38 -0.51
N LEU A 49 -9.54 4.44 -0.02
CA LEU A 49 -9.45 4.12 1.40
C LEU A 49 -8.04 4.43 1.91
N VAL A 50 -7.93 5.35 2.86
CA VAL A 50 -6.68 5.70 3.52
C VAL A 50 -6.75 5.27 4.98
N VAL A 51 -5.82 4.43 5.40
CA VAL A 51 -5.75 3.87 6.75
C VAL A 51 -4.52 4.36 7.48
N GLU A 52 -4.70 5.22 8.47
CA GLU A 52 -3.65 5.67 9.40
C GLU A 52 -3.80 5.05 10.81
N GLY A 53 -5.00 4.58 11.14
CA GLY A 53 -5.33 3.94 12.42
C GLY A 53 -5.34 2.40 12.36
N THR A 54 -6.20 1.80 13.19
CA THR A 54 -6.39 0.36 13.24
C THR A 54 -7.69 0.00 12.52
N VAL A 55 -7.63 -0.98 11.63
CA VAL A 55 -8.79 -1.46 10.88
C VAL A 55 -8.82 -2.96 10.93
N GLU A 56 -9.91 -3.51 11.44
CA GLU A 56 -10.16 -4.94 11.49
C GLU A 56 -11.43 -5.22 10.72
N ALA A 57 -11.27 -5.55 9.45
CA ALA A 57 -12.38 -5.72 8.54
C ALA A 57 -12.19 -6.92 7.64
N ASN A 58 -13.24 -7.74 7.52
CA ASN A 58 -13.13 -9.03 6.83
C ASN A 58 -13.18 -8.88 5.30
N ILE A 59 -13.92 -7.91 4.77
CA ILE A 59 -14.06 -7.68 3.33
C ILE A 59 -14.00 -6.19 3.08
N ILE A 60 -12.96 -5.75 2.38
CA ILE A 60 -12.82 -4.41 1.85
C ILE A 60 -12.79 -4.47 0.32
N LYS A 61 -13.69 -3.75 -0.33
CA LYS A 61 -13.64 -3.51 -1.78
C LYS A 61 -13.41 -2.04 -2.03
N ALA A 62 -12.21 -1.72 -2.53
CA ALA A 62 -11.85 -0.36 -2.91
C ALA A 62 -11.14 -0.30 -4.26
N LYS A 63 -11.15 0.84 -4.95
CA LYS A 63 -10.28 1.00 -6.14
C LYS A 63 -8.85 1.26 -5.70
N GLU A 64 -8.67 2.24 -4.81
CA GLU A 64 -7.38 2.63 -4.25
C GLU A 64 -7.36 2.32 -2.74
N PHE A 65 -6.41 1.50 -2.32
CA PHE A 65 -6.20 1.15 -0.92
C PHE A 65 -4.82 1.60 -0.47
N VAL A 66 -4.76 2.50 0.51
CA VAL A 66 -3.51 3.07 1.02
C VAL A 66 -3.44 2.87 2.52
N ILE A 67 -2.40 2.21 3.00
CA ILE A 67 -2.08 2.14 4.42
C ILE A 67 -0.89 3.05 4.69
N ALA A 68 -1.10 4.06 5.51
CA ALA A 68 -0.05 4.96 5.95
C ALA A 68 0.85 4.31 7.02
N HIS A 69 1.96 4.97 7.32
CA HIS A 69 2.87 4.53 8.37
C HIS A 69 2.17 4.46 9.73
N GLY A 70 2.32 3.33 10.44
CA GLY A 70 1.64 3.08 11.71
C GLY A 70 0.21 2.54 11.59
N GLY A 71 -0.36 2.50 10.38
CA GLY A 71 -1.65 1.86 10.12
C GLY A 71 -1.55 0.34 10.28
N ILE A 72 -2.55 -0.25 10.94
CA ILE A 72 -2.65 -1.70 11.14
C ILE A 72 -3.94 -2.18 10.50
N PHE A 73 -3.83 -2.99 9.46
CA PHE A 73 -4.97 -3.62 8.81
C PHE A 73 -4.99 -5.12 9.09
N ARG A 74 -6.15 -5.63 9.53
CA ARG A 74 -6.40 -7.05 9.76
C ARG A 74 -7.61 -7.52 8.96
N GLY A 75 -7.42 -8.53 8.11
CA GLY A 75 -8.50 -9.21 7.38
C GLY A 75 -8.23 -9.33 5.88
N THR A 76 -9.31 -9.32 5.08
CA THR A 76 -9.21 -9.53 3.61
C THR A 76 -9.56 -8.26 2.85
N VAL A 77 -8.68 -7.87 1.93
CA VAL A 77 -8.83 -6.67 1.09
C VAL A 77 -8.72 -7.03 -0.39
N GLU A 78 -9.63 -6.50 -1.19
CA GLU A 78 -9.63 -6.56 -2.64
C GLU A 78 -9.57 -5.14 -3.18
N ALA A 79 -8.46 -4.80 -3.86
CA ALA A 79 -8.25 -3.49 -4.44
C ALA A 79 -7.68 -3.58 -5.86
N GLU A 80 -7.82 -2.52 -6.65
CA GLU A 80 -7.16 -2.44 -7.95
C GLU A 80 -5.70 -1.97 -7.76
N THR A 81 -5.52 -0.89 -7.01
CA THR A 81 -4.20 -0.37 -6.62
C THR A 81 -4.07 -0.41 -5.10
N ALA A 82 -2.98 -0.98 -4.60
CA ALA A 82 -2.69 -1.09 -3.17
C ALA A 82 -1.32 -0.52 -2.83
N GLU A 83 -1.27 0.40 -1.88
CA GLU A 83 -0.04 0.98 -1.32
C GLU A 83 0.07 0.65 0.16
N VAL A 84 1.21 0.09 0.55
CA VAL A 84 1.42 -0.44 1.90
C VAL A 84 2.64 0.20 2.53
N ALA A 85 2.43 1.19 3.40
CA ALA A 85 3.47 1.78 4.26
C ALA A 85 3.35 1.36 5.74
N GLY A 86 2.26 0.68 6.12
CA GLY A 86 2.01 0.17 7.47
C GLY A 86 2.08 -1.35 7.55
N THR A 87 1.36 -1.93 8.51
CA THR A 87 1.29 -3.38 8.72
C THR A 87 -0.04 -3.95 8.23
N ILE A 88 0.02 -4.99 7.41
CA ILE A 88 -1.11 -5.80 6.95
C ILE A 88 -0.97 -7.19 7.51
N ASP A 89 -2.04 -7.71 8.10
CA ASP A 89 -2.17 -9.10 8.51
C ASP A 89 -3.45 -9.69 7.89
N GLY A 90 -3.28 -10.65 6.96
CA GLY A 90 -4.39 -11.33 6.30
C GLY A 90 -4.18 -11.58 4.82
N GLU A 91 -5.25 -11.41 4.03
CA GLU A 91 -5.26 -11.69 2.59
C GLU A 91 -5.47 -10.41 1.78
N LEU A 92 -4.54 -10.09 0.88
CA LEU A 92 -4.62 -8.92 0.01
C LEU A 92 -4.66 -9.36 -1.45
N LYS A 93 -5.67 -8.91 -2.20
CA LYS A 93 -5.76 -9.11 -3.65
C LYS A 93 -5.71 -7.76 -4.36
N ALA A 94 -4.61 -7.51 -5.06
CA ALA A 94 -4.40 -6.31 -5.87
C ALA A 94 -4.48 -6.65 -7.36
N PHE A 95 -5.59 -6.33 -8.02
CA PHE A 95 -5.78 -6.71 -9.43
C PHE A 95 -4.85 -5.97 -10.38
N GLY A 96 -4.42 -4.75 -10.06
CA GLY A 96 -3.51 -3.93 -10.86
C GLY A 96 -2.08 -3.91 -10.32
N SER A 97 -1.82 -3.04 -9.33
CA SER A 97 -0.48 -2.85 -8.77
C SER A 97 -0.47 -2.85 -7.25
N LEU A 98 0.48 -3.58 -6.68
CA LEU A 98 0.81 -3.57 -5.25
C LEU A 98 2.18 -2.90 -5.07
N THR A 99 2.21 -1.81 -4.32
CA THR A 99 3.44 -1.11 -3.94
C THR A 99 3.63 -1.24 -2.43
N VAL A 100 4.73 -1.84 -2.01
CA VAL A 100 5.12 -1.94 -0.61
C VAL A 100 6.23 -0.92 -0.36
N HIS A 101 5.96 0.07 0.47
CA HIS A 101 6.92 1.10 0.85
C HIS A 101 7.96 0.57 1.85
N SER A 102 8.98 1.38 2.15
CA SER A 102 10.08 1.05 3.05
C SER A 102 9.69 0.56 4.44
N THR A 103 8.55 0.98 4.98
CA THR A 103 8.05 0.55 6.30
C THR A 103 6.90 -0.45 6.18
N GLY A 104 6.55 -0.86 4.96
CA GLY A 104 5.46 -1.77 4.69
C GLY A 104 5.76 -3.18 5.18
N ARG A 105 4.83 -3.75 5.95
CA ARG A 105 4.94 -5.11 6.49
C ARG A 105 3.69 -5.89 6.14
N LEU A 106 3.81 -6.84 5.22
CA LEU A 106 2.70 -7.70 4.81
C LEU A 106 2.88 -9.08 5.42
N ILE A 107 1.89 -9.55 6.19
CA ILE A 107 1.88 -10.85 6.85
C ILE A 107 0.66 -11.61 6.34
N GLY A 108 0.87 -12.76 5.71
CA GLY A 108 -0.22 -13.61 5.22
C GLY A 108 -0.15 -13.89 3.71
N LYS A 109 -1.27 -13.74 3.01
CA LYS A 109 -1.38 -14.07 1.58
C LYS A 109 -1.56 -12.80 0.76
N ALA A 110 -0.78 -12.63 -0.29
CA ALA A 110 -0.93 -11.51 -1.22
C ALA A 110 -1.01 -12.02 -2.66
N ALA A 111 -1.99 -11.55 -3.42
CA ALA A 111 -2.13 -11.83 -4.83
C ALA A 111 -2.06 -10.52 -5.63
N CYS A 112 -1.15 -10.40 -6.60
CA CYS A 112 -1.04 -9.18 -7.41
C CYS A 112 -0.56 -9.41 -8.85
N HIS A 113 -0.96 -8.54 -9.79
CA HIS A 113 -0.44 -8.59 -11.18
C HIS A 113 0.95 -7.97 -11.28
N ARG A 114 1.16 -6.86 -10.58
CA ARG A 114 2.43 -6.13 -10.55
C ARG A 114 2.82 -5.83 -9.11
N LEU A 115 4.01 -6.24 -8.72
CA LEU A 115 4.58 -5.98 -7.40
C LEU A 115 5.75 -4.99 -7.52
N GLN A 116 5.73 -3.96 -6.70
CA GLN A 116 6.85 -3.06 -6.46
C GLN A 116 7.14 -3.04 -4.96
N VAL A 117 8.41 -3.21 -4.59
CA VAL A 117 8.84 -3.18 -3.18
C VAL A 117 9.97 -2.17 -3.08
N GLU A 118 9.83 -1.20 -2.18
CA GLU A 118 10.88 -0.25 -1.84
C GLU A 118 11.82 -0.81 -0.76
N ASP A 119 12.98 -0.18 -0.60
CA ASP A 119 14.00 -0.59 0.38
C ASP A 119 13.44 -0.57 1.80
N GLY A 120 13.42 -1.73 2.47
CA GLY A 120 12.86 -1.91 3.81
C GLY A 120 11.51 -2.62 3.87
N GLY A 121 10.82 -2.78 2.73
CA GLY A 121 9.55 -3.52 2.66
C GLY A 121 9.72 -4.99 3.07
N GLN A 122 8.89 -5.46 3.99
CA GLN A 122 8.91 -6.84 4.50
C GLN A 122 7.63 -7.58 4.11
N ILE A 123 7.78 -8.73 3.45
CA ILE A 123 6.66 -9.61 3.12
C ILE A 123 6.92 -10.97 3.76
N THR A 124 6.00 -11.41 4.62
CA THR A 124 6.05 -12.68 5.34
C THR A 124 4.81 -13.50 5.01
N GLY A 125 4.97 -14.51 4.16
CA GLY A 125 3.88 -15.44 3.84
C GLY A 125 3.91 -15.89 2.39
N GLN A 126 2.74 -16.02 1.78
CA GLN A 126 2.60 -16.49 0.40
C GLN A 126 2.25 -15.31 -0.51
N LEU A 127 3.05 -15.13 -1.55
CA LEU A 127 2.79 -14.16 -2.60
C LEU A 127 2.48 -14.93 -3.89
N GLU A 128 1.29 -14.72 -4.45
CA GLU A 128 0.89 -15.25 -5.74
C GLU A 128 0.84 -14.12 -6.77
N MET A 129 1.63 -14.26 -7.84
CA MET A 129 1.47 -13.37 -8.98
C MET A 129 0.28 -13.85 -9.80
N ILE A 130 -0.82 -13.08 -9.83
CA ILE A 130 -1.91 -13.29 -10.80
C ILE A 130 -1.36 -12.83 -12.15
N THR A 131 -0.66 -13.72 -12.84
CA THR A 131 -0.34 -13.54 -14.24
C THR A 131 -1.39 -14.28 -15.06
N SER A 132 -1.92 -13.63 -16.09
CA SER A 132 -2.73 -14.26 -17.14
C SER A 132 -1.89 -15.20 -18.02
N THR A 133 -0.95 -15.94 -17.43
CA THR A 133 -0.16 -16.98 -18.07
C THR A 133 0.10 -18.03 -17.01
N GLN A 134 -0.77 -19.02 -17.03
CA GLN A 134 -0.59 -20.32 -16.43
C GLN A 134 0.70 -20.93 -17.02
N GLU A 135 1.86 -20.66 -16.43
CA GLU A 135 3.02 -21.54 -16.55
C GLU A 135 3.07 -22.39 -15.27
N PRO A 136 2.62 -23.66 -15.33
CA PRO A 136 2.67 -24.54 -14.18
C PRO A 136 4.13 -24.79 -13.84
N ALA A 137 4.61 -24.20 -12.74
CA ALA A 137 5.83 -24.61 -12.08
C ALA A 137 5.68 -26.10 -11.71
N SER A 138 6.27 -26.95 -12.54
CA SER A 138 6.22 -28.40 -12.39
C SER A 138 7.05 -28.77 -11.15
N PRO A 139 6.48 -29.43 -10.13
CA PRO A 139 7.27 -29.89 -8.99
C PRO A 139 7.88 -31.26 -9.35
N LEU A 140 9.02 -31.28 -10.03
CA LEU A 140 9.85 -32.49 -10.10
C LEU A 140 10.96 -32.46 -9.05
N ARG A 141 10.57 -32.64 -7.79
CA ARG A 141 11.48 -33.20 -6.78
C ARG A 141 10.74 -34.17 -5.87
N LYS A 142 10.34 -35.31 -6.44
CA LYS A 142 10.02 -36.52 -5.66
C LYS A 142 11.16 -37.54 -5.81
N LYS A 143 11.64 -37.93 -4.62
CA LYS A 143 12.59 -38.99 -4.24
C LYS A 143 12.35 -40.30 -5.00
N LEU A 144 13.33 -41.14 -5.33
CA LEU A 144 14.01 -42.20 -4.53
C LEU A 144 14.51 -43.27 -5.57
N PRO A 145 15.28 -44.37 -5.29
CA PRO A 145 16.26 -44.73 -4.26
C PRO A 145 17.66 -45.13 -4.84
N GLU A 146 18.58 -45.34 -3.91
CA GLU A 146 19.71 -46.29 -3.96
C GLU A 146 19.38 -47.63 -4.66
N ASN A 147 20.20 -48.08 -5.62
CA ASN A 147 20.44 -49.50 -5.83
C ASN A 147 21.84 -49.76 -6.42
N GLN A 148 22.46 -50.81 -5.89
CA GLN A 148 23.88 -51.16 -5.99
C GLN A 148 24.17 -52.09 -7.19
N THR A 149 25.32 -51.88 -7.86
CA THR A 149 26.23 -52.86 -8.55
C THR A 149 25.74 -53.71 -9.77
N PRO A 150 26.62 -54.39 -10.55
CA PRO A 150 28.04 -54.22 -10.96
C PRO A 150 28.27 -54.47 -12.51
N GLU A 151 29.52 -54.68 -12.95
CA GLU A 151 30.02 -55.10 -14.31
C GLU A 151 30.27 -53.96 -15.33
N SER A 152 31.36 -53.88 -16.11
CA SER A 152 32.31 -54.88 -16.58
C SER A 152 33.59 -54.18 -17.08
N LYS A 153 34.79 -54.62 -16.64
CA LYS A 153 35.99 -54.73 -17.49
C LYS A 153 37.06 -55.60 -16.83
#